data_AF-A0A2E8X8P6-F1
#
_entry.id   AF-A0A2E8X8P6-F1
#
_cell.length_a   1.000
_cell.length_b   1.000
_cell.length_c   1.000
_cell.angle_alpha   90.00
_cell.angle_beta   90.00
_cell.angle_gamma   90.00
#
_symmetry.space_group_name_H-M   'P 1'
#
loop_
_entity.id
_entity.type
_entity.pdbx_description
1 polymer ?
#
loop_
_entity_poly.entity_id
_entity_poly.type
_entity_poly.pdbx_seq_one_letter_code
_entity_poly.pdbx_strand_id
1 'polypeptide(L)'
;MIIECPYCKSNYKIEETLISKNGRKVKCYSCANYWIQFPDRKFIKLKSEDSFSTELAKRQNLIRNSLSKKNINIKNMEHGNNLLSKEQEKELLSSLAIAEIELNQTNKDNLNSKEEKNSISNIKVINKSYLGFITVSFIFIICFLFYQQPEIFVGKNTKFEQEFLIIVDYIDILITNLIYFIEKQLIK
;
A
#
# COMPACT_ATOMS: atom_id res chain seq x y z
N MET A 1 -2.04 -20.12 -20.06
CA MET A 1 -0.84 -20.97 -19.89
C MET A 1 -0.94 -21.91 -18.68
N ILE A 2 -0.21 -23.04 -18.72
CA ILE A 2 -0.04 -23.93 -17.56
C ILE A 2 1.37 -23.70 -16.99
N ILE A 3 1.47 -23.53 -15.67
CA ILE A 3 2.74 -23.38 -14.96
C ILE A 3 2.92 -24.52 -13.95
N GLU A 4 4.17 -24.93 -13.75
CA GLU A 4 4.54 -25.99 -12.83
C GLU A 4 5.29 -25.39 -11.62
N CYS A 5 4.94 -25.82 -10.41
CA CYS A 5 5.66 -25.39 -9.22
C CYS A 5 7.06 -26.04 -9.17
N PRO A 6 8.14 -25.25 -9.07
CA PRO A 6 9.51 -25.78 -9.10
C PRO A 6 9.95 -26.49 -7.79
N TYR A 7 9.06 -26.56 -6.79
CA TYR A 7 9.31 -27.18 -5.49
C TYR A 7 8.49 -28.47 -5.29
N CYS A 8 7.22 -28.52 -5.69
CA CYS A 8 6.35 -29.68 -5.50
C CYS A 8 5.77 -30.27 -6.79
N LYS A 9 6.13 -29.72 -7.96
CA LYS A 9 5.72 -30.19 -9.29
C LYS A 9 4.20 -30.18 -9.54
N SER A 10 3.45 -29.39 -8.77
CA SER A 10 2.02 -29.18 -9.01
C SER A 10 1.79 -28.27 -10.22
N ASN A 11 0.78 -28.60 -11.02
CA ASN A 11 0.41 -27.86 -12.23
C ASN A 11 -0.76 -26.90 -11.97
N TYR A 12 -0.68 -25.68 -12.48
CA TYR A 12 -1.72 -24.66 -12.36
C TYR A 12 -2.04 -24.02 -13.71
N LYS A 13 -3.33 -23.90 -14.02
CA LYS A 13 -3.81 -23.16 -15.19
C LYS A 13 -4.02 -21.69 -14.81
N ILE A 14 -3.35 -20.79 -15.51
CA ILE A 14 -3.43 -19.34 -15.29
C ILE A 14 -3.59 -18.60 -16.62
N GLU A 15 -4.22 -17.43 -16.57
CA GLU A 15 -4.34 -16.53 -17.71
C GLU A 15 -2.99 -15.89 -18.03
N GLU A 16 -2.67 -15.76 -19.32
CA GLU A 16 -1.39 -15.20 -19.79
C GLU A 16 -1.25 -13.72 -19.48
N THR A 17 -2.37 -13.00 -19.44
CA THR A 17 -2.47 -11.58 -19.04
C THR A 17 -1.98 -11.34 -17.61
N LEU A 18 -2.00 -12.37 -16.75
CA LEU A 18 -1.55 -12.26 -15.38
C LEU A 18 -0.03 -12.24 -15.26
N ILE A 19 0.73 -12.71 -16.25
CA ILE A 19 2.19 -12.69 -16.20
C ILE A 19 2.73 -11.62 -17.14
N SER A 20 3.33 -10.58 -16.55
CA SER A 20 3.98 -9.52 -17.33
C SER A 20 5.23 -10.03 -18.03
N LYS A 21 5.67 -9.32 -19.08
CA LYS A 21 6.92 -9.64 -19.80
C LYS A 21 8.16 -9.66 -18.89
N ASN A 22 8.14 -8.88 -17.81
CA ASN A 22 9.21 -8.81 -16.81
C ASN A 22 9.14 -9.92 -15.75
N GLY A 23 8.18 -10.83 -15.87
CA GLY A 23 7.91 -11.88 -14.90
C GLY A 23 7.03 -11.40 -13.74
N ARG A 24 6.38 -12.37 -13.09
CA ARG A 24 5.53 -12.13 -11.92
C ARG A 24 5.92 -13.07 -10.78
N LYS A 25 5.95 -12.54 -9.55
CA LYS A 25 6.07 -13.34 -8.34
C LYS A 25 4.79 -14.13 -8.13
N VAL A 26 4.91 -15.44 -8.01
CA VAL A 26 3.81 -16.37 -7.82
C VAL A 26 4.01 -17.19 -6.56
N LYS A 27 2.91 -17.63 -5.94
CA LYS A 27 2.91 -18.45 -4.72
C LYS A 27 2.28 -19.80 -5.04
N CYS A 28 2.91 -20.88 -4.60
CA CYS A 28 2.34 -22.21 -4.70
C CYS A 28 1.18 -22.35 -3.72
N TYR A 29 0.03 -22.84 -4.18
CA TYR A 29 -1.05 -23.19 -3.26
C TYR A 29 -0.71 -24.43 -2.43
N SER A 30 0.00 -25.40 -3.01
CA SER A 30 0.26 -26.70 -2.37
C SER A 30 1.42 -26.67 -1.37
N CYS A 31 2.53 -26.00 -1.68
CA CYS A 31 3.72 -25.97 -0.81
C CYS A 31 4.07 -24.59 -0.26
N ALA A 32 3.22 -23.58 -0.50
CA ALA A 32 3.40 -22.19 -0.05
C ALA A 32 4.71 -21.48 -0.48
N ASN A 33 5.57 -22.12 -1.29
CA ASN A 33 6.80 -21.53 -1.78
C ASN A 33 6.54 -20.46 -2.85
N TYR A 34 7.48 -19.52 -2.97
CA TYR A 34 7.42 -18.43 -3.93
C TYR A 34 8.48 -18.61 -5.02
N TRP A 35 8.14 -18.27 -6.25
CA TRP A 35 9.09 -18.17 -7.36
C TRP A 35 8.71 -17.02 -8.31
N ILE A 36 9.60 -16.66 -9.21
CA ILE A 36 9.29 -15.71 -10.30
C ILE A 36 9.02 -16.53 -11.56
N GLN A 37 7.87 -16.31 -12.18
CA GLN A 37 7.44 -16.97 -13.42
C GLN A 37 7.43 -15.97 -14.57
N PHE A 38 8.00 -16.37 -15.71
CA PHE A 38 8.01 -15.61 -16.96
C PHE A 38 6.99 -16.20 -17.95
N PRO A 39 6.53 -15.41 -18.95
CA PRO A 39 5.59 -15.89 -19.97
C PRO A 39 6.19 -17.02 -20.82
N ASP A 40 7.51 -17.01 -21.04
CA ASP A 40 8.25 -18.03 -21.80
C ASP A 40 8.48 -19.35 -21.03
N ARG A 41 7.65 -19.64 -20.02
CA ARG A 41 7.73 -20.81 -19.12
C ARG A 41 9.03 -20.91 -18.30
N LYS A 42 9.96 -19.98 -18.44
CA LYS A 42 11.15 -19.86 -17.59
C LYS A 42 10.74 -19.45 -16.18
N PHE A 43 11.49 -19.92 -15.17
CA PHE A 43 11.28 -19.56 -13.78
C PHE A 43 12.62 -19.30 -13.07
N ILE A 44 12.57 -18.46 -12.03
CA ILE A 44 13.67 -18.23 -11.10
C ILE A 44 13.22 -18.68 -9.71
N LYS A 45 13.93 -19.66 -9.13
CA LYS A 45 13.75 -20.05 -7.73
C LYS A 45 14.28 -18.92 -6.85
N LEU A 46 13.42 -18.35 -6.00
CA LEU A 46 13.91 -17.46 -4.94
C LEU A 46 14.66 -18.33 -3.93
N LYS A 47 15.95 -18.07 -3.74
CA LYS A 47 16.67 -18.60 -2.59
C LYS A 47 16.25 -17.79 -1.36
N SER A 48 16.18 -18.43 -0.20
CA SER A 48 15.96 -17.76 1.09
C SER A 48 17.02 -16.68 1.40
N GLU A 49 18.14 -16.72 0.67
CA GLU A 49 19.23 -15.75 0.71
C GLU A 49 18.87 -14.38 0.09
N ASP A 50 17.81 -14.29 -0.70
CA ASP A 50 17.30 -13.03 -1.27
C ASP A 50 16.26 -12.34 -0.36
N SER A 51 16.17 -12.75 0.90
CA SER A 51 15.36 -12.06 1.89
C SER A 51 15.92 -10.65 2.14
N PHE A 52 15.03 -9.67 2.31
CA PHE A 52 15.39 -8.32 2.71
C PHE A 52 16.34 -8.30 3.94
N SER A 53 16.17 -9.28 4.84
CA SER A 53 17.00 -9.48 6.03
C SER A 53 18.45 -9.83 5.72
N THR A 54 18.73 -10.65 4.69
CA THR A 54 20.09 -11.00 4.28
C THR A 54 20.80 -9.82 3.60
N GLU A 55 20.07 -9.01 2.85
CA GLU A 55 20.63 -7.79 2.25
C GLU A 55 20.91 -6.71 3.31
N LEU A 56 20.03 -6.56 4.31
CA LEU A 56 20.29 -5.71 5.48
C LEU A 56 21.55 -6.14 6.23
N ALA A 57 21.72 -7.44 6.49
CA ALA A 57 22.92 -7.96 7.15
C ALA A 57 24.21 -7.68 6.35
N LYS A 58 24.17 -7.83 5.01
CA LYS A 58 25.28 -7.46 4.14
C LYS A 58 25.62 -5.97 4.23
N ARG A 59 24.61 -5.09 4.18
CA ARG A 59 24.83 -3.63 4.29
C ARG A 59 25.37 -3.25 5.67
N GLN A 60 24.86 -3.84 6.74
CA GLN A 60 25.37 -3.63 8.10
C GLN A 60 26.85 -4.05 8.22
N ASN A 61 27.24 -5.19 7.63
CA ASN A 61 28.63 -5.64 7.64
C ASN A 61 29.57 -4.72 6.83
N LEU A 62 29.12 -4.18 5.70
CA LEU A 62 29.89 -3.20 4.92
C LEU A 62 30.12 -1.90 5.71
N ILE A 63 29.09 -1.40 6.41
CA ILE A 63 29.19 -0.21 7.27
C ILE A 63 30.13 -0.48 8.46
N ARG A 64 30.03 -1.66 9.09
CA ARG A 64 30.91 -2.04 10.20
C ARG A 64 32.38 -2.11 9.76
N ASN A 65 32.64 -2.65 8.57
CA ASN A 65 33.98 -2.76 8.03
C ASN A 65 34.57 -1.40 7.63
N SER A 66 33.75 -0.48 7.10
CA SER A 66 34.21 0.88 6.77
C SER A 66 34.51 1.71 8.03
N LEU A 67 33.70 1.58 9.09
CA LEU A 67 33.97 2.22 10.38
C LEU A 67 35.23 1.67 11.07
N SER A 68 35.44 0.36 11.02
CA SER A 68 36.66 -0.27 11.54
C SER A 68 37.91 0.21 10.81
N LYS A 69 37.87 0.31 9.48
CA LYS A 69 38.98 0.82 8.67
C LYS A 69 39.27 2.31 8.93
N LYS A 70 38.23 3.12 9.16
CA LYS A 70 38.37 4.53 9.54
C LYS A 70 39.07 4.70 10.90
N ASN A 71 38.71 3.88 11.90
CA ASN A 71 39.36 3.91 13.21
C ASN A 71 40.84 3.48 13.19
N ILE A 72 41.24 2.62 12.25
CA ILE A 72 42.65 2.25 12.05
C ILE A 72 43.44 3.41 11.42
N ASN A 73 42.84 4.18 10.50
CA ASN A 73 43.49 5.34 9.89
C ASN A 73 43.58 6.55 10.85
N ILE A 74 42.62 6.75 11.75
CA ILE A 74 42.65 7.88 12.72
C ILE A 74 43.80 7.73 13.73
N LYS A 75 44.15 6.49 14.13
CA LYS A 75 45.28 6.27 15.05
C LYS A 75 46.65 6.60 14.47
N ASN A 76 46.76 6.79 13.15
CA ASN A 76 48.03 7.07 12.46
C ASN A 76 48.18 8.54 12.03
N MET A 77 47.25 9.43 12.41
CA MET A 77 47.22 10.82 11.94
C MET A 77 47.06 11.81 13.11
N GLU A 78 47.84 11.64 14.18
CA GLU A 78 48.03 12.69 15.20
C GLU A 78 49.41 13.35 15.03
N HIS A 79 49.57 14.11 13.94
CA HIS A 79 50.50 15.24 13.94
C HIS A 79 50.12 16.21 12.81
N GLY A 80 49.58 17.37 13.15
CA GLY A 80 49.25 18.40 12.17
C GLY A 80 48.22 19.42 12.63
N ASN A 81 48.64 20.30 13.54
CA ASN A 81 48.31 21.73 13.62
C ASN A 81 46.84 22.11 13.32
N ASN A 82 46.05 22.22 14.39
CA ASN A 82 44.67 22.72 14.37
C ASN A 82 44.60 24.13 13.75
N LEU A 83 43.99 24.25 12.56
CA LEU A 83 43.80 25.51 11.83
C LEU A 83 42.36 26.04 11.93
N LEU A 84 41.55 25.58 12.88
CA LEU A 84 40.23 26.14 13.16
C LEU A 84 40.08 26.37 14.66
N SER A 85 39.57 27.55 15.04
CA SER A 85 39.19 27.81 16.43
C SER A 85 38.08 26.86 16.84
N LYS A 86 38.06 26.40 18.10
CA LYS A 86 37.04 25.47 18.63
C LYS A 86 35.59 25.97 18.41
N GLU A 87 35.40 27.28 18.32
CA GLU A 87 34.11 27.90 17.96
C GLU A 87 33.70 27.55 16.51
N GLN A 88 34.62 27.65 15.56
CA GLN A 88 34.37 27.42 14.14
C GLN A 88 34.09 25.93 13.86
N GLU A 89 34.76 25.02 14.56
CA GLU A 89 34.48 23.59 14.44
C GLU A 89 33.07 23.25 14.92
N LYS A 90 32.63 23.85 16.03
CA LYS A 90 31.27 23.66 16.54
C LYS A 90 30.21 24.19 15.59
N GLU A 91 30.45 25.35 14.97
CA GLU A 91 29.54 25.95 14.00
C GLU A 91 29.43 25.15 12.69
N LEU A 92 30.55 24.56 12.26
CA LEU A 92 30.58 23.70 11.07
C LEU A 92 29.88 22.36 11.33
N LEU A 93 30.07 21.79 12.53
CA LEU A 93 29.35 20.58 12.94
C LEU A 93 27.85 20.81 13.14
N SER A 94 27.46 21.97 13.68
CA SER A 94 26.03 22.30 13.86
C SER A 94 25.33 22.52 12.52
N SER A 95 25.96 23.26 11.59
CA SER A 95 25.42 23.46 10.25
C SER A 95 25.33 22.16 9.44
N LEU A 96 26.32 21.28 9.55
CA LEU A 96 26.27 19.96 8.92
C LEU A 96 25.15 19.08 9.48
N ALA A 97 24.95 19.09 10.80
CA ALA A 97 23.87 18.35 11.43
C ALA A 97 22.48 18.87 11.02
N ILE A 98 22.32 20.19 10.91
CA ILE A 98 21.07 20.82 10.45
C ILE A 98 20.76 20.41 9.00
N ALA A 99 21.75 20.47 8.10
CA ALA A 99 21.57 20.10 6.70
C ALA A 99 21.16 18.62 6.51
N GLU A 100 21.75 17.71 7.29
CA GLU A 100 21.38 16.28 7.28
C GLU A 100 19.95 16.06 7.78
N ILE A 101 19.50 16.80 8.80
CA ILE A 101 18.14 16.73 9.34
C ILE A 101 17.13 17.21 8.28
N GLU A 102 17.40 18.33 7.63
CA GLU A 102 16.52 18.94 6.62
C GLU A 102 16.36 18.05 5.38
N LEU A 103 17.44 17.42 4.93
CA LEU A 103 17.42 16.48 3.81
C LEU A 103 16.60 15.23 4.15
N ASN A 104 16.71 14.72 5.39
CA ASN A 104 15.91 13.58 5.86
C ASN A 104 14.41 13.91 6.00
N GLN A 105 14.07 15.12 6.44
CA GLN A 105 12.68 15.59 6.48
C GLN A 105 12.08 15.68 5.06
N THR A 106 12.81 16.28 4.12
CA THR A 106 12.38 16.42 2.72
C THR A 106 12.12 15.06 2.06
N ASN A 107 12.97 14.07 2.32
CA ASN A 107 12.78 12.70 1.82
C ASN A 107 11.54 12.01 2.43
N LYS A 108 11.26 12.27 3.71
CA LYS A 108 10.06 11.74 4.38
C LYS A 108 8.78 12.33 3.79
N ASP A 109 8.77 13.63 3.51
CA ASP A 109 7.61 14.30 2.91
C ASP A 109 7.37 13.86 1.46
N ASN A 110 8.44 13.62 0.70
CA ASN A 110 8.37 13.03 -0.64
C ASN A 110 7.85 11.57 -0.62
N LEU A 111 8.18 10.79 0.41
CA LEU A 111 7.65 9.43 0.58
C LEU A 111 6.16 9.46 0.93
N ASN A 112 5.75 10.27 1.90
CA ASN A 112 4.35 10.39 2.31
C ASN A 112 3.45 10.86 1.15
N SER A 113 3.87 11.89 0.42
CA SER A 113 3.11 12.39 -0.73
C SER A 113 3.02 11.38 -1.88
N LYS A 114 4.00 10.48 -2.01
CA LYS A 114 3.97 9.39 -3.01
C LYS A 114 3.05 8.25 -2.57
N GLU A 115 3.01 7.91 -1.28
CA GLU A 115 2.09 6.93 -0.72
C GLU A 115 0.63 7.40 -0.82
N GLU A 116 0.37 8.68 -0.58
CA GLU A 116 -0.97 9.28 -0.67
C GLU A 116 -1.48 9.35 -2.13
N LYS A 117 -0.61 9.67 -3.09
CA LYS A 117 -0.96 9.58 -4.52
C LYS A 117 -1.24 8.14 -4.96
N ASN A 118 -0.56 7.16 -4.38
CA ASN A 118 -0.79 5.74 -4.65
C ASN A 118 -2.10 5.23 -4.02
N SER A 119 -2.49 5.72 -2.84
CA SER A 119 -3.76 5.34 -2.22
C SER A 119 -4.97 5.91 -2.97
N ILE A 120 -4.89 7.18 -3.42
CA ILE A 120 -5.96 7.83 -4.19
C ILE A 120 -6.12 7.21 -5.59
N SER A 121 -5.03 6.85 -6.26
CA SER A 121 -5.12 6.18 -7.58
C SER A 121 -5.70 4.77 -7.51
N ASN A 122 -5.59 4.08 -6.37
CA ASN A 122 -6.19 2.76 -6.16
C ASN A 122 -7.71 2.80 -5.91
N ILE A 123 -8.30 3.95 -5.55
CA ILE A 123 -9.76 4.12 -5.42
C ILE A 123 -10.44 4.11 -6.80
N LYS A 124 -9.70 4.40 -7.88
CA LYS A 124 -10.25 4.57 -9.23
C LYS A 124 -10.59 3.27 -9.97
N VAL A 125 -10.40 2.11 -9.34
CA VAL A 125 -10.64 0.79 -9.97
C VAL A 125 -11.72 0.00 -9.21
N ILE A 126 -12.86 0.64 -8.93
CA ILE A 126 -14.07 -0.12 -8.60
C ILE A 126 -14.50 -0.80 -9.90
N ASN A 127 -14.48 -2.13 -9.94
CA ASN A 127 -14.84 -2.91 -11.12
C ASN A 127 -16.26 -2.52 -11.57
N LYS A 128 -16.37 -1.91 -12.75
CA LYS A 128 -17.65 -1.39 -13.30
C LYS A 128 -18.75 -2.48 -13.35
N SER A 129 -18.35 -3.74 -13.51
CA SER A 129 -19.23 -4.91 -13.43
C SER A 129 -19.79 -5.17 -12.03
N TYR A 130 -19.01 -4.93 -10.98
CA TYR A 130 -19.44 -5.10 -9.59
C TYR A 130 -20.41 -4.01 -9.17
N LEU A 131 -20.18 -2.77 -9.62
CA LEU A 131 -21.12 -1.67 -9.44
C LEU A 131 -22.47 -1.98 -10.10
N GLY A 132 -22.45 -2.50 -11.33
CA GLY A 132 -23.66 -2.94 -12.03
C GLY A 132 -24.40 -4.09 -11.32
N PHE A 133 -23.67 -5.02 -10.71
CA PHE A 133 -24.29 -6.08 -9.92
C PHE A 133 -24.97 -5.54 -8.66
N ILE A 134 -24.32 -4.61 -7.95
CA ILE A 134 -24.91 -3.97 -6.77
C ILE A 134 -26.18 -3.19 -7.14
N THR A 135 -26.15 -2.42 -8.22
CA THR A 135 -27.33 -1.63 -8.62
C THR A 135 -28.51 -2.52 -9.02
N VAL A 136 -28.27 -3.58 -9.79
CA VAL A 136 -29.32 -4.55 -10.15
C VAL A 136 -29.86 -5.27 -8.91
N SER A 137 -28.98 -5.69 -7.99
CA SER A 137 -29.40 -6.34 -6.74
C SER A 137 -30.26 -5.44 -5.87
N PHE A 138 -29.90 -4.15 -5.75
CA PHE A 138 -30.73 -3.16 -5.05
C PHE A 138 -32.11 -2.97 -5.69
N ILE A 139 -32.18 -2.94 -7.02
CA ILE A 139 -33.47 -2.85 -7.75
C ILE A 139 -34.34 -4.07 -7.43
N PHE A 140 -33.77 -5.28 -7.43
CA PHE A 140 -34.50 -6.49 -7.07
C PHE A 140 -35.01 -6.47 -5.63
N ILE A 141 -34.19 -6.00 -4.69
CA ILE A 141 -34.60 -5.85 -3.28
C ILE A 141 -35.77 -4.86 -3.17
N ILE A 142 -35.68 -3.72 -3.84
CA ILE A 142 -36.74 -2.71 -3.87
C ILE A 142 -38.03 -3.30 -4.48
N CYS A 143 -37.94 -3.97 -5.64
CA CYS A 143 -39.07 -4.64 -6.27
C CYS A 143 -39.68 -5.75 -5.39
N PHE A 144 -38.84 -6.49 -4.65
CA PHE A 144 -39.30 -7.51 -3.71
C PHE A 144 -40.08 -6.89 -2.55
N LEU A 145 -39.61 -5.76 -2.01
CA LEU A 145 -40.35 -4.99 -1.01
C LEU A 145 -41.70 -4.50 -1.55
N PHE A 146 -41.76 -4.03 -2.80
CA PHE A 146 -43.00 -3.66 -3.48
C PHE A 146 -43.95 -4.83 -3.68
N TYR A 147 -43.43 -6.02 -3.99
CA TYR A 147 -44.23 -7.22 -4.18
C TYR A 147 -44.84 -7.74 -2.87
N GLN A 148 -44.08 -7.65 -1.77
CA GLN A 148 -44.50 -8.22 -0.49
C GLN A 148 -45.60 -7.40 0.20
N GLN A 149 -45.73 -6.10 -0.09
CA GLN A 149 -46.75 -5.23 0.48
C GLN A 149 -47.24 -4.19 -0.54
N PRO A 150 -48.15 -4.55 -1.46
CA PRO A 150 -48.67 -3.63 -2.48
C PRO A 150 -49.53 -2.49 -1.89
N GLU A 151 -49.98 -2.61 -0.64
CA GLU A 151 -50.81 -1.60 0.05
C GLU A 151 -50.02 -0.36 0.52
N ILE A 152 -48.68 -0.40 0.56
CA ILE A 152 -47.85 0.72 1.06
C ILE A 152 -48.00 2.00 0.22
N PHE A 153 -48.34 1.89 -1.07
CA PHE A 153 -48.28 3.02 -2.00
C PHE A 153 -49.60 3.41 -2.68
N VAL A 154 -50.67 2.61 -2.55
CA VAL A 154 -51.96 2.90 -3.24
C VAL A 154 -53.00 3.56 -2.32
N GLY A 155 -52.78 3.63 -1.01
CA GLY A 155 -53.71 4.24 -0.06
C GLY A 155 -53.07 5.39 0.72
N LYS A 156 -53.57 6.62 0.52
CA LYS A 156 -53.44 7.66 1.55
C LYS A 156 -54.13 7.14 2.82
N ASN A 157 -53.41 7.18 3.94
CA ASN A 157 -53.79 6.83 5.32
C ASN A 157 -53.47 5.38 5.75
N THR A 158 -52.93 5.08 6.93
CA THR A 158 -52.50 5.84 8.12
C THR A 158 -51.82 4.80 9.04
N LYS A 159 -50.50 4.67 9.02
CA LYS A 159 -49.66 4.11 10.13
C LYS A 159 -48.18 4.13 9.78
N PHE A 160 -47.85 3.81 8.53
CA PHE A 160 -46.47 3.61 8.07
C PHE A 160 -45.79 4.89 7.55
N GLU A 161 -46.52 5.98 7.36
CA GLU A 161 -45.97 7.26 6.91
C GLU A 161 -44.97 7.83 7.92
N GLN A 162 -45.24 7.68 9.22
CA GLN A 162 -44.33 8.09 10.29
C GLN A 162 -43.09 7.18 10.36
N GLU A 163 -43.26 5.87 10.21
CA GLU A 163 -42.12 4.93 10.20
C GLU A 163 -41.22 5.15 8.98
N PHE A 164 -41.80 5.47 7.82
CA PHE A 164 -41.04 5.80 6.62
C PHE A 164 -40.31 7.14 6.74
N LEU A 165 -40.97 8.17 7.31
CA LEU A 165 -40.32 9.47 7.62
C LEU A 165 -39.10 9.28 8.53
N ILE A 166 -39.20 8.43 9.57
CA ILE A 166 -38.08 8.14 10.47
C ILE A 166 -36.93 7.44 9.71
N ILE A 167 -37.24 6.52 8.80
CA ILE A 167 -36.22 5.84 7.98
C ILE A 167 -35.55 6.83 7.02
N VAL A 168 -36.32 7.72 6.39
CA VAL A 168 -35.79 8.76 5.49
C VAL A 168 -34.88 9.71 6.27
N ASP A 169 -35.29 10.17 7.44
CA ASP A 169 -34.45 11.02 8.32
C ASP A 169 -33.15 10.29 8.72
N TYR A 170 -33.24 8.98 9.00
CA TYR A 170 -32.06 8.19 9.35
C TYR A 170 -31.10 8.05 8.17
N ILE A 171 -31.62 7.87 6.95
CA ILE A 171 -30.85 7.85 5.71
C ILE A 171 -30.19 9.21 5.48
N ASP A 172 -30.91 10.32 5.67
CA ASP A 172 -30.36 11.67 5.51
C ASP A 172 -29.26 11.97 6.52
N ILE A 173 -29.40 11.54 7.77
CA ILE A 173 -28.33 11.63 8.79
C ILE A 173 -27.11 10.78 8.36
N LEU A 174 -27.35 9.58 7.83
CA LEU A 174 -26.28 8.70 7.34
C LEU A 174 -25.53 9.33 6.16
N ILE A 175 -26.28 9.87 5.19
CA ILE A 175 -25.73 10.57 4.02
C ILE A 175 -24.94 11.80 4.47
N THR A 176 -25.49 12.60 5.39
CA THR A 176 -24.81 13.81 5.91
C THR A 176 -23.52 13.46 6.63
N ASN A 177 -23.53 12.41 7.46
CA ASN A 177 -22.32 11.93 8.14
C ASN A 177 -21.30 11.35 7.15
N LEU A 178 -21.76 10.69 6.09
CA LEU A 178 -20.90 10.14 5.05
C LEU A 178 -20.27 11.27 4.21
N ILE A 179 -21.03 12.31 3.88
CA ILE A 179 -20.54 13.53 3.22
C ILE A 179 -19.52 14.23 4.11
N TYR A 180 -19.82 14.44 5.39
CA TYR A 180 -18.90 15.06 6.34
C TYR A 180 -17.59 14.25 6.48
N PHE A 181 -17.69 12.92 6.52
CA PHE A 181 -16.52 12.04 6.55
C PHE A 181 -15.70 12.15 5.26
N ILE A 182 -16.34 12.20 4.10
CA ILE A 182 -15.68 12.38 2.80
C ILE A 182 -15.00 13.74 2.71
N GLU A 183 -15.67 14.83 3.10
CA GLU A 183 -15.11 16.19 3.11
C GLU A 183 -13.89 16.29 4.04
N LYS A 184 -13.97 15.66 5.22
CA LYS A 184 -12.85 15.62 6.17
C LYS A 184 -11.64 14.83 5.65
N GLN A 185 -11.86 13.83 4.79
CA GLN A 185 -10.80 13.08 4.13
C GLN A 185 -10.24 13.81 2.89
N LEU A 186 -11.01 14.71 2.28
CA LEU A 186 -10.60 15.51 1.11
C LEU A 186 -9.86 16.82 1.46
N ILE A 187 -10.02 17.33 2.68
CA ILE A 187 -9.37 18.57 3.18
C ILE A 187 -7.98 18.28 3.81
N LYS A 188 -7.49 17.05 3.74
CA LYS A 188 -6.14 16.67 4.18
C LYS A 188 -5.23 16.42 2.99
#